data_AF-A0A7J4URB2-F1
#
_entry.id   AF-A0A7J4URB2-F1
#
_cell.length_a   1.000
_cell.length_b   1.000
_cell.length_c   1.000
_cell.angle_alpha   90.00
_cell.angle_beta   90.00
_cell.angle_gamma   90.00
#
_symmetry.space_group_name_H-M   'P 1'
#
loop_
_entity.id
_entity.type
_entity.pdbx_description
1 polymer ?
#
loop_
_entity_poly.entity_id
_entity_poly.type
_entity_poly.pdbx_seq_one_letter_code
_entity_poly.pdbx_strand_id
1 'polypeptide(L)' 'GLTPQNVSHAISLVKPFAVDVASGVEGPNGLKDHSAIREFITNVHKAEGGK' A
#
# COMPACT_ATOMS: atom_id res chain seq x y z
N GLY A 1 -6.87 5.78 -3.73
CA GLY A 1 -7.36 6.04 -2.37
C GLY A 1 -6.24 5.71 -1.40
N LEU A 2 -5.94 4.42 -1.24
CA LEU A 2 -4.67 3.99 -0.65
C LEU A 2 -3.51 4.20 -1.64
N THR A 3 -2.33 4.52 -1.12
CA THR A 3 -1.06 4.66 -1.83
C THR A 3 0.07 4.14 -0.93
N PRO A 4 1.29 3.91 -1.47
CA PRO A 4 2.43 3.54 -0.63
C PRO A 4 2.66 4.50 0.54
N GLN A 5 2.36 5.79 0.37
CA GLN A 5 2.62 6.84 1.37
C GLN A 5 1.60 6.85 2.52
N ASN A 6 0.39 6.33 2.33
CA ASN A 6 -0.67 6.40 3.34
C ASN A 6 -1.08 5.04 3.93
N VAL A 7 -0.73 3.92 3.27
CA VAL A 7 -1.24 2.60 3.64
C VAL A 7 -0.85 2.20 5.06
N SER A 8 0.38 2.49 5.51
CA SER A 8 0.80 2.14 6.86
C SER A 8 0.01 2.88 7.93
N HIS A 9 -0.28 4.15 7.71
CA HIS A 9 -1.07 4.97 8.62
C HIS A 9 -2.54 4.51 8.63
N ALA A 10 -3.08 4.17 7.47
CA ALA A 10 -4.45 3.65 7.38
C ALA A 10 -4.60 2.32 8.15
N ILE A 11 -3.62 1.42 8.02
CA ILE A 11 -3.59 0.15 8.75
C ILE A 11 -3.48 0.38 10.26
N SER A 12 -2.59 1.26 10.71
CA SER A 12 -2.39 1.48 12.16
C SER A 12 -3.63 2.04 12.86
N LEU A 13 -4.40 2.89 12.18
CA LEU A 13 -5.63 3.47 12.71
C LEU A 13 -6.80 2.49 12.71
N VAL A 14 -7.02 1.80 11.59
CA VAL A 14 -8.25 1.04 11.36
C VAL A 14 -8.10 -0.44 11.74
N LYS A 15 -6.88 -0.98 11.68
CA LYS A 15 -6.56 -2.40 11.85
C LYS A 15 -7.47 -3.30 10.99
N PRO A 16 -7.53 -3.08 9.66
CA PRO A 16 -8.38 -3.86 8.79
C PRO A 16 -7.86 -5.30 8.65
N PHE A 17 -8.74 -6.24 8.29
CA PHE A 17 -8.33 -7.60 7.94
C PHE A 17 -7.48 -7.66 6.66
N ALA A 18 -7.77 -6.80 5.69
CA ALA A 18 -7.04 -6.71 4.43
C ALA A 18 -7.16 -5.30 3.83
N VAL A 19 -6.25 -4.97 2.92
CA VAL A 19 -6.30 -3.75 2.11
C VAL A 19 -6.27 -4.11 0.63
N ASP A 20 -7.03 -3.38 -0.19
CA ASP A 20 -7.05 -3.51 -1.65
C ASP A 20 -6.62 -2.18 -2.29
N VAL A 21 -5.88 -2.26 -3.41
CA VAL A 21 -5.37 -1.09 -4.10
C VAL A 21 -5.42 -1.26 -5.62
N ALA A 22 -6.06 -0.29 -6.28
CA ALA A 22 -6.08 -0.16 -7.73
C ALA A 22 -5.12 0.94 -8.20
N SER A 23 -5.62 2.17 -8.38
CA SER A 23 -4.84 3.28 -8.97
C SER A 23 -3.70 3.82 -8.11
N GLY A 24 -3.68 3.49 -6.82
CA GLY A 24 -2.64 3.94 -5.89
C GLY A 24 -1.24 3.40 -6.16
N VAL A 25 -1.12 2.44 -7.08
CA VAL A 25 0.13 1.79 -7.50
C VAL A 25 0.30 1.80 -9.03
N GLU A 26 -0.42 2.69 -9.72
CA GLU A 26 -0.28 2.89 -11.17
C GLU A 26 0.73 4.00 -11.48
N GLY A 27 1.44 3.85 -12.60
CA GLY A 27 2.34 4.85 -13.14
C GLY A 27 1.62 5.84 -14.10
N PRO A 28 2.37 6.79 -14.71
CA PRO A 28 1.81 7.85 -15.54
C PRO A 28 1.03 7.38 -16.78
N ASN A 29 1.26 6.14 -17.23
CA ASN A 29 0.58 5.54 -18.38
C ASN A 29 -0.66 4.71 -18.00
N GLY A 30 -1.09 4.74 -16.72
CA GLY A 30 -2.21 3.96 -16.21
C GLY A 30 -1.92 2.46 -16.05
N LEU A 31 -0.67 2.03 -16.29
CA LEU A 31 -0.24 0.66 -16.00
C LEU A 31 0.28 0.56 -14.57
N LYS A 32 0.19 -0.64 -14.00
CA LYS A 32 0.76 -0.91 -12.68
C LYS A 32 2.27 -0.65 -12.68
N ASP A 33 2.73 0.12 -11.71
CA ASP A 33 4.15 0.37 -11.48
C ASP A 33 4.68 -0.66 -10.47
N HIS A 34 5.61 -1.49 -10.91
CA HIS A 34 6.19 -2.55 -10.07
C HIS A 34 6.94 -2.01 -8.84
N SER A 35 7.53 -0.81 -8.94
CA SER A 35 8.20 -0.17 -7.80
C SER A 35 7.17 0.30 -6.77
N ALA A 36 6.07 0.92 -7.21
CA ALA A 36 4.98 1.36 -6.35
C ALA A 36 4.29 0.16 -5.67
N ILE A 37 4.09 -0.95 -6.39
CA ILE A 37 3.57 -2.21 -5.80
C ILE A 37 4.49 -2.71 -4.69
N ARG A 38 5.80 -2.79 -4.95
CA ARG A 38 6.78 -3.27 -3.96
C ARG A 38 6.80 -2.37 -2.73
N GLU A 39 6.77 -1.06 -2.93
CA GLU A 39 6.73 -0.09 -1.83
C GLU A 39 5.43 -0.23 -1.01
N PHE A 40 4.29 -0.38 -1.69
CA PHE A 40 3.00 -0.60 -1.03
C PHE A 40 3.02 -1.83 -0.13
N ILE A 41 3.42 -3.00 -0.66
CA ILE A 41 3.50 -4.25 0.10
C ILE A 41 4.48 -4.13 1.27
N THR A 42 5.64 -3.48 1.05
CA THR A 42 6.62 -3.24 2.12
C THR A 42 6.02 -2.42 3.26
N ASN A 43 5.26 -1.38 2.93
CA ASN A 43 4.64 -0.49 3.91
C ASN A 43 3.44 -1.15 4.62
N VAL A 44 2.73 -2.07 3.97
CA VAL A 44 1.73 -2.96 4.60
C VAL A 44 2.40 -3.83 5.66
N HIS A 45 3.43 -4.59 5.30
CA HIS A 45 4.11 -5.50 6.23
C HIS A 45 4.75 -4.77 7.43
N LYS A 46 5.32 -3.58 7.20
CA LYS A 46 5.84 -2.75 8.30
C LYS A 46 4.76 -2.34 9.29
N ALA A 47 3.55 -2.04 8.81
CA ALA A 47 2.44 -1.59 9.64
C ALA A 47 1.82 -2.72 10.48
N GLU A 48 1.86 -3.96 10.01
CA GLU A 48 1.40 -5.13 10.77
C GLU A 48 2.40 -5.59 11.86
N GLY A 49 3.55 -4.91 11.99
CA GLY A 49 4.57 -5.22 13.00
C GLY A 49 5.50 -6.36 12.56
N GLY A 50 6.05 -6.26 11.34
CA GLY A 50 6.90 -7.27 10.73
C GLY A 50 7.88 -7.96 11.69
N LYS A 51 7.80 -9.30 11.71
CA LYS A 51 8.91 -10.19 12.07
C LYS A 51 10.10 -9.98 11.14
#